data_AF-A0A955RE98-F1
#
_entry.id   AF-A0A955RE98-F1
#
_cell.length_a   1.000
_cell.length_b   1.000
_cell.length_c   1.000
_cell.angle_alpha   90.00
_cell.angle_beta   90.00
_cell.angle_gamma   90.00
#
_symmetry.space_group_name_H-M   'P 1'
#
loop_
_entity.id
_entity.type
_entity.pdbx_description
1 polymer ?
#
loop_
_entity_poly.entity_id
_entity_poly.type
_entity_poly.pdbx_seq_one_letter_code
_entity_poly.pdbx_strand_id
1 'polypeptide(L)'
;MLHLEVDCRDTQLSCRVDHELTVPAPVSLSAVMGAGDVDASDLVGDIRVDTGAGDIDLTGIDGDLDLSTGSGDVTVRDAGCAIVTSSTGAGDMDLELHTVADHVLLDSGAGDVRLVVPHGSYRVETDTGAGDLHIDGITVDQGADATIDITTGAGDIHLIGR
;
A
#
# COMPACT_ATOMS: atom_id res chain seq x y z
N MET A 1 19.25 5.21 -4.40
CA MET A 1 18.75 4.38 -3.28
C MET A 1 19.09 5.10 -1.99
N LEU A 2 18.07 5.72 -1.39
CA LEU A 2 18.19 6.29 -0.06
C LEU A 2 17.78 5.20 0.93
N HIS A 3 18.66 4.88 1.87
CA HIS A 3 18.42 3.88 2.91
C HIS A 3 18.37 4.61 4.26
N LEU A 4 17.21 4.61 4.89
CA LEU A 4 17.00 5.20 6.21
C LEU A 4 16.81 4.05 7.22
N GLU A 5 17.75 3.94 8.16
CA GLU A 5 17.72 2.93 9.22
C GLU A 5 17.67 3.67 10.57
N VAL A 6 16.59 3.45 11.34
CA VAL A 6 16.42 4.04 12.67
C VAL A 6 16.67 2.96 13.72
N ASP A 7 17.91 2.88 14.23
CA ASP A 7 18.30 1.95 15.29
C ASP A 7 18.12 2.60 16.68
N CYS A 8 16.93 2.46 17.28
CA CYS A 8 16.68 2.92 18.65
C CYS A 8 17.23 1.92 19.69
N ARG A 9 18.56 1.87 19.84
CA ARG A 9 19.21 1.20 20.98
C ARG A 9 19.42 2.16 22.13
N ASP A 10 18.36 2.49 22.88
CA ASP A 10 18.48 2.60 24.33
C ASP A 10 17.14 2.79 25.05
N THR A 11 17.15 2.40 26.31
CA THR A 11 16.06 2.42 27.29
C THR A 11 15.54 3.83 27.66
N GLN A 12 14.91 4.54 26.72
CA GLN A 12 14.04 5.70 27.02
C GLN A 12 12.65 5.54 26.39
N LEU A 13 11.62 5.81 27.18
CA LEU A 13 10.20 5.45 27.03
C LEU A 13 9.44 6.04 25.83
N SER A 14 10.09 6.74 24.90
CA SER A 14 9.51 7.12 23.60
C SER A 14 10.62 7.59 22.66
N CYS A 15 11.08 6.73 21.77
CA CYS A 15 11.93 7.13 20.64
C CYS A 15 10.99 7.74 19.59
N ARG A 16 10.90 9.07 19.55
CA ARG A 16 10.22 9.80 18.46
C ARG A 16 11.29 10.54 17.69
N VAL A 17 11.41 10.20 16.41
CA VAL A 17 12.40 10.80 15.52
C VAL A 17 11.63 11.32 14.30
N ASP A 18 11.48 12.63 14.23
CA ASP A 18 10.86 13.29 13.07
C ASP A 18 11.97 13.60 12.06
N HIS A 19 11.94 12.96 10.89
CA HIS A 19 12.91 13.17 9.80
C HIS A 19 12.19 13.63 8.54
N GLU A 20 12.40 14.88 8.16
CA GLU A 20 12.00 15.40 6.85
C GLU A 20 13.19 15.24 5.89
N LEU A 21 13.04 14.42 4.85
CA LEU A 21 14.10 14.17 3.87
C LEU A 21 13.66 14.52 2.46
N THR A 22 14.18 15.62 1.92
CA THR A 22 13.97 15.99 0.52
C THR A 22 14.99 15.29 -0.37
N VAL A 23 14.54 14.36 -1.21
CA VAL A 23 15.40 13.62 -2.16
C VAL A 23 15.23 14.13 -3.60
N PRO A 24 16.31 14.25 -4.40
CA PRO A 24 16.20 14.60 -5.82
C PRO A 24 15.81 13.37 -6.65
N ALA A 25 14.82 13.49 -7.55
CA ALA A 25 14.35 12.38 -8.40
C ALA A 25 15.38 11.94 -9.48
N PRO A 26 15.39 10.66 -9.91
CA PRO A 26 14.62 9.51 -9.40
C PRO A 26 15.38 8.76 -8.28
N VAL A 27 14.69 8.44 -7.19
CA VAL A 27 15.27 7.76 -6.02
C VAL A 27 14.32 6.69 -5.53
N SER A 28 14.78 5.43 -5.54
CA SER A 28 14.10 4.37 -4.80
C SER A 28 14.24 4.63 -3.29
N LEU A 29 13.12 4.57 -2.57
CA LEU A 29 13.00 4.77 -1.13
C LEU A 29 12.94 3.42 -0.43
N SER A 30 13.76 3.21 0.59
CA SER A 30 13.63 2.07 1.50
C SER A 30 13.66 2.56 2.94
N ALA A 31 12.54 2.37 3.64
CA ALA A 31 12.38 2.73 5.05
C ALA A 31 12.02 1.49 5.88
N VAL A 32 12.77 1.27 6.97
CA VAL A 32 12.49 0.21 7.95
C VAL A 32 12.45 0.84 9.33
N MET A 33 11.33 0.72 10.04
CA MET A 33 11.15 1.31 11.36
C MET A 33 10.33 0.44 12.31
N GLY A 34 10.63 0.52 13.61
CA GLY A 34 9.88 -0.22 14.63
C GLY A 34 8.53 0.40 14.97
N ALA A 35 8.47 1.74 14.98
CA ALA A 35 7.24 2.51 15.12
C ALA A 35 7.44 3.92 14.53
N GLY A 36 6.42 4.46 13.87
CA GLY A 36 6.44 5.77 13.22
C GLY A 36 5.62 5.78 11.94
N ASP A 37 5.13 6.96 11.60
CA ASP A 37 4.33 7.19 10.39
C ASP A 37 5.26 7.49 9.21
N VAL A 38 4.86 7.09 8.01
CA VAL A 38 5.62 7.29 6.77
C VAL A 38 4.81 8.13 5.82
N ASP A 39 5.20 9.39 5.66
CA ASP A 39 4.66 10.29 4.65
C ASP A 39 5.64 10.40 3.47
N ALA A 40 5.19 10.07 2.26
CA ALA A 40 5.98 10.32 1.04
C ALA A 40 5.11 10.88 -0.08
N SER A 41 5.66 11.84 -0.84
CA SER A 41 4.92 12.47 -1.93
C SER A 41 5.79 12.82 -3.14
N ASP A 42 5.16 12.82 -4.32
CA ASP A 42 5.73 13.25 -5.61
C ASP A 42 7.06 12.54 -5.94
N LEU A 43 7.10 11.22 -5.74
CA LEU A 43 8.31 10.40 -5.94
C LEU A 43 8.22 9.60 -7.23
N VAL A 44 9.36 9.53 -7.93
CA VAL A 44 9.57 8.65 -9.08
C VAL A 44 10.63 7.61 -8.73
N GLY A 45 10.23 6.35 -8.71
CA GLY A 45 11.03 5.19 -8.37
C GLY A 45 10.37 4.30 -7.31
N ASP A 46 10.85 3.05 -7.23
CA ASP A 46 10.25 2.04 -6.37
C ASP A 46 10.31 2.41 -4.88
N ILE A 47 9.21 2.16 -4.17
CA ILE A 47 9.06 2.44 -2.74
C ILE A 47 8.90 1.13 -1.98
N ARG A 48 9.80 0.93 -1.02
CA ARG A 48 9.69 -0.14 -0.03
C ARG A 48 9.58 0.43 1.37
N VAL A 49 8.50 0.12 2.07
CA VAL A 49 8.26 0.55 3.45
C VAL A 49 7.94 -0.65 4.32
N ASP A 50 8.63 -0.78 5.46
CA ASP A 50 8.38 -1.79 6.47
C ASP A 50 8.33 -1.12 7.85
N THR A 51 7.15 -1.06 8.46
CA THR A 51 6.94 -0.49 9.80
C THR A 51 6.25 -1.46 10.73
N GLY A 52 6.67 -1.49 12.00
CA GLY A 52 6.01 -2.32 13.01
C GLY A 52 4.66 -1.75 13.48
N ALA A 53 4.59 -0.42 13.61
CA ALA A 53 3.39 0.30 14.03
C ALA A 53 3.41 1.75 13.53
N GLY A 54 2.35 2.19 12.87
CA GLY A 54 2.26 3.52 12.28
C GLY A 54 1.64 3.47 10.90
N ASP A 55 1.17 4.62 10.45
CA ASP A 55 0.43 4.76 9.20
C ASP A 55 1.40 5.01 8.03
N ILE A 56 1.01 4.54 6.85
CA ILE A 56 1.77 4.78 5.61
C ILE A 56 0.89 5.62 4.70
N ASP A 57 1.30 6.85 4.44
CA ASP A 57 0.62 7.81 3.57
C ASP A 57 1.51 8.16 2.37
N LEU A 58 1.13 7.66 1.19
CA LEU A 58 1.82 7.91 -0.07
C LEU A 58 0.93 8.71 -1.03
N THR A 59 1.47 9.72 -1.70
CA THR A 59 0.72 10.52 -2.69
C THR A 59 1.55 10.85 -3.92
N GLY A 60 1.03 10.62 -5.13
CA GLY A 60 1.72 10.99 -6.37
C GLY A 60 2.99 10.17 -6.59
N ILE A 61 2.88 8.84 -6.51
CA ILE A 61 4.02 7.94 -6.65
C ILE A 61 4.03 7.27 -8.02
N ASP A 62 5.14 7.37 -8.75
CA ASP A 62 5.38 6.65 -10.00
C ASP A 62 6.51 5.63 -9.83
N GLY A 63 6.17 4.36 -9.63
CA GLY A 63 7.12 3.28 -9.35
C GLY A 63 6.46 2.11 -8.62
N ASP A 64 7.15 0.96 -8.54
CA ASP A 64 6.56 -0.21 -7.87
C ASP A 64 6.49 -0.01 -6.35
N LEU A 65 5.45 -0.56 -5.72
CA LEU A 65 5.17 -0.39 -4.28
C LEU A 65 5.27 -1.72 -3.53
N ASP A 66 5.95 -1.68 -2.39
CA ASP A 66 6.12 -2.81 -1.46
C ASP A 66 5.97 -2.28 -0.02
N LEU A 67 4.75 -2.34 0.51
CA LEU A 67 4.36 -1.69 1.76
C LEU A 67 3.96 -2.73 2.81
N SER A 68 4.50 -2.62 4.01
CA SER A 68 4.19 -3.50 5.13
C SER A 68 4.05 -2.70 6.41
N THR A 69 2.93 -2.85 7.10
CA THR A 69 2.73 -2.34 8.46
C THR A 69 2.18 -3.43 9.39
N GLY A 70 2.68 -3.52 10.62
CA GLY A 70 2.13 -4.46 11.61
C GLY A 70 0.79 -3.99 12.19
N SER A 71 0.63 -2.68 12.37
CA SER A 71 -0.59 -2.04 12.86
C SER A 71 -0.60 -0.58 12.42
N GLY A 72 -1.63 -0.19 11.69
CA GLY A 72 -1.74 1.13 11.07
C GLY A 72 -2.44 1.03 9.72
N ASP A 73 -2.91 2.19 9.26
CA ASP A 73 -3.61 2.31 7.99
C ASP A 73 -2.60 2.51 6.85
N VAL A 74 -2.92 1.98 5.67
CA VAL A 74 -2.13 2.19 4.46
C VAL A 74 -2.97 2.98 3.47
N THR A 75 -2.55 4.21 3.21
CA THR A 75 -3.19 5.07 2.24
C THR A 75 -2.25 5.41 1.09
N VAL A 76 -2.66 5.09 -0.13
CA VAL A 76 -1.94 5.45 -1.36
C VAL A 76 -2.87 6.24 -2.27
N ARG A 77 -2.47 7.44 -2.65
CA ARG A 77 -3.24 8.32 -3.54
C ARG A 77 -2.46 8.61 -4.80
N ASP A 78 -3.14 8.59 -5.94
CA ASP A 78 -2.57 8.96 -7.23
C ASP A 78 -1.27 8.22 -7.56
N ALA A 79 -1.31 6.88 -7.56
CA ALA A 79 -0.12 6.06 -7.82
C ALA A 79 -0.11 5.42 -9.22
N GLY A 80 1.04 5.50 -9.89
CA GLY A 80 1.34 4.94 -11.20
C GLY A 80 2.34 3.80 -11.07
N CYS A 81 1.84 2.58 -10.90
CA CYS A 81 2.66 1.41 -10.57
C CYS A 81 2.38 0.25 -11.54
N ALA A 82 3.39 -0.57 -11.84
CA ALA A 82 3.17 -1.84 -12.54
C ALA A 82 2.89 -2.96 -11.51
N ILE A 83 3.56 -2.91 -10.36
CA ILE A 83 3.42 -3.89 -9.29
C ILE A 83 3.11 -3.16 -7.97
N VAL A 84 2.09 -3.63 -7.27
CA VAL A 84 1.71 -3.15 -5.93
C VAL A 84 1.58 -4.35 -4.99
N THR A 85 2.36 -4.34 -3.92
CA THR A 85 2.23 -5.28 -2.80
C THR A 85 2.04 -4.48 -1.53
N SER A 86 0.95 -4.75 -0.79
CA SER A 86 0.66 -4.08 0.48
C SER A 86 0.13 -5.08 1.50
N SER A 87 0.67 -5.05 2.72
CA SER A 87 0.19 -5.88 3.83
C SER A 87 0.03 -5.09 5.13
N THR A 88 -1.11 -5.25 5.81
CA THR A 88 -1.35 -4.72 7.17
C THR A 88 -1.84 -5.81 8.11
N GLY A 89 -1.30 -5.87 9.32
CA GLY A 89 -1.80 -6.79 10.35
C GLY A 89 -3.15 -6.35 10.91
N ALA A 90 -3.32 -5.05 11.13
CA ALA A 90 -4.55 -4.43 11.62
C ALA A 90 -4.60 -2.96 11.18
N GLY A 91 -5.66 -2.59 10.49
CA GLY A 91 -5.84 -1.27 9.89
C GLY A 91 -6.48 -1.37 8.51
N ASP A 92 -6.98 -0.25 8.04
CA ASP A 92 -7.64 -0.16 6.74
C ASP A 92 -6.61 0.09 5.63
N MET A 93 -6.91 -0.37 4.42
CA MET A 93 -6.14 -0.04 3.22
C MET A 93 -7.00 0.77 2.25
N ASP A 94 -6.53 1.94 1.85
CA ASP A 94 -7.15 2.76 0.82
C ASP A 94 -6.13 3.11 -0.27
N LEU A 95 -6.23 2.43 -1.42
CA LEU A 95 -5.30 2.60 -2.53
C LEU A 95 -6.02 3.14 -3.77
N GLU A 96 -5.46 4.18 -4.38
CA GLU A 96 -5.90 4.77 -5.65
C GLU A 96 -4.77 4.73 -6.68
N LEU A 97 -4.99 3.95 -7.74
CA LEU A 97 -4.08 3.85 -8.88
C LEU A 97 -4.61 4.67 -10.06
N HIS A 98 -3.74 5.44 -10.69
CA HIS A 98 -4.06 6.20 -11.91
C HIS A 98 -3.58 5.49 -13.19
N THR A 99 -2.78 4.42 -13.06
CA THR A 99 -2.42 3.50 -14.16
C THR A 99 -2.93 2.08 -13.91
N VAL A 100 -3.09 1.31 -14.99
CA VAL A 100 -3.39 -0.12 -14.89
C VAL A 100 -2.12 -0.84 -14.44
N ALA A 101 -2.15 -1.41 -13.24
CA ALA A 101 -1.09 -2.26 -12.72
C ALA A 101 -1.19 -3.68 -13.32
N ASP A 102 -0.04 -4.29 -13.59
CA ASP A 102 0.04 -5.69 -14.03
C ASP A 102 -0.33 -6.62 -12.87
N HIS A 103 0.13 -6.30 -11.65
CA HIS A 103 -0.11 -7.10 -10.45
C HIS A 103 -0.40 -6.22 -9.23
N VAL A 104 -1.53 -6.48 -8.57
CA VAL A 104 -1.90 -5.89 -7.28
C VAL A 104 -2.15 -7.01 -6.29
N LEU A 105 -1.45 -7.00 -5.15
CA LEU A 105 -1.63 -7.93 -4.04
C LEU A 105 -1.82 -7.14 -2.75
N LEU A 106 -3.00 -7.26 -2.13
CA LEU A 106 -3.35 -6.60 -0.88
C LEU A 106 -3.72 -7.66 0.17
N ASP A 107 -3.09 -7.61 1.34
CA ASP A 107 -3.33 -8.54 2.44
C ASP A 107 -3.61 -7.78 3.74
N SER A 108 -4.83 -7.89 4.26
CA SER A 108 -5.20 -7.32 5.57
C SER A 108 -5.55 -8.41 6.57
N GLY A 109 -4.95 -8.39 7.76
CA GLY A 109 -5.34 -9.28 8.85
C GLY A 109 -6.72 -8.92 9.42
N ALA A 110 -6.96 -7.62 9.64
CA ALA A 110 -8.22 -7.08 10.11
C ALA A 110 -8.35 -5.60 9.72
N GLY A 111 -9.38 -5.29 8.94
CA GLY A 111 -9.65 -3.97 8.40
C GLY A 111 -10.27 -4.04 7.01
N ASP A 112 -10.83 -2.92 6.58
CA ASP A 112 -11.47 -2.79 5.27
C ASP A 112 -10.42 -2.51 4.20
N VAL A 113 -10.62 -3.08 3.01
CA VAL A 113 -9.73 -2.85 1.86
C VAL A 113 -10.52 -2.14 0.78
N ARG A 114 -10.13 -0.90 0.50
CA ARG A 114 -10.61 -0.12 -0.62
C ARG A 114 -9.52 0.00 -1.68
N LEU A 115 -9.81 -0.48 -2.89
CA LEU A 115 -8.94 -0.34 -4.03
C LEU A 115 -9.68 0.36 -5.16
N VAL A 116 -9.07 1.41 -5.69
CA VAL A 116 -9.58 2.16 -6.83
C VAL A 116 -8.58 2.06 -7.98
N VAL A 117 -9.04 1.57 -9.13
CA VAL A 117 -8.23 1.33 -10.32
C VAL A 117 -8.84 2.01 -11.54
N PRO A 118 -8.07 2.23 -12.62
CA PRO A 118 -8.63 2.69 -13.87
C PRO A 118 -9.65 1.69 -14.44
N HIS A 119 -10.65 2.17 -15.17
CA HIS A 119 -11.54 1.31 -15.95
C HIS A 119 -10.75 0.33 -16.83
N GLY A 120 -11.09 -0.95 -16.76
CA GLY A 120 -10.39 -1.99 -17.50
C GLY A 120 -10.92 -3.39 -17.24
N SER A 121 -10.26 -4.37 -17.86
CA SER A 121 -10.47 -5.80 -17.59
C SER A 121 -9.38 -6.30 -16.64
N TYR A 122 -9.79 -6.94 -15.55
CA TYR A 122 -8.89 -7.45 -14.53
C TYR A 122 -9.25 -8.89 -14.17
N ARG A 123 -8.23 -9.71 -13.90
CA ARG A 123 -8.40 -10.98 -13.21
C ARG A 123 -8.45 -10.68 -11.73
N VAL A 124 -9.60 -10.88 -11.12
CA VAL A 124 -9.84 -10.56 -9.70
C VAL A 124 -9.97 -11.84 -8.91
N GLU A 125 -9.10 -12.00 -7.91
CA GLU A 125 -9.17 -13.01 -6.86
C GLU A 125 -9.34 -12.29 -5.53
N THR A 126 -10.31 -12.71 -4.73
CA THR A 126 -10.59 -12.08 -3.44
C THR A 126 -10.93 -13.15 -2.42
N ASP A 127 -10.40 -13.01 -1.21
CA ASP A 127 -10.77 -13.84 -0.07
C ASP A 127 -11.10 -12.94 1.13
N THR A 128 -12.28 -13.11 1.71
CA THR A 128 -12.66 -12.43 2.97
C THR A 128 -13.16 -13.45 3.97
N GLY A 129 -12.56 -13.47 5.16
CA GLY A 129 -13.01 -14.36 6.23
C GLY A 129 -14.36 -13.92 6.80
N ALA A 130 -14.54 -12.62 7.02
CA ALA A 130 -15.76 -12.01 7.53
C ALA A 130 -15.94 -10.59 7.01
N GLY A 131 -16.87 -10.39 6.09
CA GLY A 131 -17.22 -9.10 5.49
C GLY A 131 -17.94 -9.28 4.16
N ASP A 132 -18.29 -8.16 3.53
CA ASP A 132 -18.92 -8.10 2.23
C ASP A 132 -17.92 -7.67 1.14
N LEU A 133 -18.09 -8.22 -0.06
CA LEU A 133 -17.33 -7.83 -1.25
C LEU A 133 -18.22 -6.97 -2.15
N HIS A 134 -17.75 -5.77 -2.46
CA HIS A 134 -18.35 -4.87 -3.44
C HIS A 134 -17.37 -4.58 -4.57
N ILE A 135 -17.81 -4.85 -5.80
CA ILE A 135 -17.04 -4.55 -7.02
C ILE A 135 -17.91 -3.68 -7.93
N ASP A 136 -17.41 -2.52 -8.34
CA ASP A 136 -18.06 -1.60 -9.26
C ASP A 136 -17.08 -1.06 -10.32
N GLY A 137 -17.58 -0.69 -11.49
CA GLY A 137 -16.82 0.05 -12.50
C GLY A 137 -15.71 -0.72 -13.25
N ILE A 138 -15.50 -2.02 -12.99
CA ILE A 138 -14.51 -2.84 -13.72
C ILE A 138 -15.14 -4.05 -14.43
N THR A 139 -14.41 -4.62 -15.40
CA THR A 139 -14.76 -5.90 -16.02
C THR A 139 -13.92 -7.02 -15.41
N VAL A 140 -14.56 -8.02 -14.80
CA VAL A 140 -13.85 -9.20 -14.27
C VAL A 140 -13.71 -10.24 -15.39
N ASP A 141 -12.47 -10.52 -15.80
CA ASP A 141 -12.13 -11.49 -16.84
C ASP A 141 -10.93 -12.35 -16.40
N GLN A 142 -11.14 -13.66 -16.32
CA GLN A 142 -10.10 -14.62 -15.92
C GLN A 142 -8.95 -14.75 -16.94
N GLY A 143 -9.16 -14.25 -18.16
CA GLY A 143 -8.15 -14.16 -19.21
C GLY A 143 -7.39 -12.84 -19.25
N ALA A 144 -7.71 -11.88 -18.38
CA ALA A 144 -6.99 -10.60 -18.33
C ALA A 144 -5.56 -10.78 -17.81
N ASP A 145 -4.64 -9.99 -18.38
CA ASP A 145 -3.22 -9.98 -17.98
C ASP A 145 -3.03 -9.26 -16.63
N ALA A 146 -3.79 -8.18 -16.39
CA ALA A 146 -3.77 -7.43 -15.14
C ALA A 146 -4.49 -8.20 -14.01
N THR A 147 -3.80 -8.43 -12.90
CA THR A 147 -4.32 -9.24 -11.78
C THR A 147 -4.49 -8.43 -10.52
N ILE A 148 -5.59 -8.64 -9.82
CA ILE A 148 -5.89 -8.06 -8.51
C ILE A 148 -6.19 -9.21 -7.56
N ASP A 149 -5.36 -9.37 -6.54
CA ASP A 149 -5.53 -10.30 -5.42
C ASP A 149 -5.73 -9.49 -4.14
N ILE A 150 -6.88 -9.68 -3.48
CA ILE A 150 -7.20 -8.99 -2.22
C ILE A 150 -7.64 -10.02 -1.19
N THR A 151 -6.87 -10.18 -0.13
CA THR A 151 -7.19 -11.05 1.00
C THR A 151 -7.44 -10.20 2.25
N THR A 152 -8.55 -10.43 2.94
CA THR A 152 -8.80 -9.87 4.28
C THR A 152 -9.28 -10.94 5.27
N GLY A 153 -8.70 -10.96 6.47
CA GLY A 153 -9.13 -11.86 7.53
C GLY A 153 -10.51 -11.48 8.08
N ALA A 154 -10.75 -10.18 8.25
CA ALA A 154 -12.02 -9.61 8.70
C ALA A 154 -12.14 -8.15 8.25
N GLY A 155 -13.14 -7.85 7.45
CA GLY A 155 -13.39 -6.54 6.85
C GLY A 155 -14.04 -6.66 5.48
N ASP A 156 -14.56 -5.54 5.00
CA ASP A 156 -15.19 -5.41 3.69
C ASP A 156 -14.14 -5.12 2.61
N ILE A 157 -14.37 -5.63 1.40
CA ILE A 157 -13.53 -5.34 0.23
C ILE A 157 -14.34 -4.50 -0.74
N HIS A 158 -13.87 -3.29 -1.04
CA HIS A 158 -14.46 -2.37 -2.01
C HIS A 158 -13.50 -2.13 -3.17
N LEU A 159 -13.78 -2.73 -4.32
CA LEU A 159 -13.03 -2.54 -5.56
C LEU A 159 -13.81 -1.66 -6.55
N ILE A 160 -13.23 -0.52 -6.94
CA ILE A 160 -13.91 0.50 -7.75
C ILE A 160 -13.09 0.81 -9.00
N GLY A 161 -13.71 0.75 -10.17
CA GLY A 161 -13.16 1.26 -11.43
C GLY A 161 -13.61 2.69 -11.70
N ARG A 162 -12.68 3.61 -11.93
CA ARG A 162 -12.98 5.01 -12.33
C ARG A 162 -12.05 5.56 -13.40
#